data_AF-A0A7C0UJI3-F1
#
_entry.id   AF-A0A7C0UJI3-F1
#
_cell.length_a   1.000
_cell.length_b   1.000
_cell.length_c   1.000
_cell.angle_alpha   90.00
_cell.angle_beta   90.00
_cell.angle_gamma   90.00
#
_symmetry.space_group_name_H-M   'P 1'
#
loop_
_entity.id
_entity.type
_entity.pdbx_description
1 polymer ?
#
loop_
_entity_poly.entity_id
_entity_poly.type
_entity_poly.pdbx_seq_one_letter_code
_entity_poly.pdbx_strand_id
1 'polypeptide(L)'
;MKLGIVFLVFLCWVIALPYTLEDFLAAWEESEFKPFQLITPFLEELGEIYSIRVYDSYFNPSTMTMVLEYLVETNRGLFSVKIVYGENPGKAIAEYFKRGKRNRL
;
A
#
# COMPACT_ATOMS: atom_id res chain seq x y z
N MET A 1 2.60 17.46 14.55
CA MET A 1 2.67 16.26 13.69
C MET A 1 2.99 16.71 12.28
N LYS A 2 4.00 16.12 11.62
CA LYS A 2 4.16 16.31 10.17
C LYS A 2 3.11 15.42 9.49
N LEU A 3 2.27 16.00 8.64
CA LEU A 3 1.35 15.22 7.81
C LEU A 3 2.15 14.51 6.71
N GLY A 4 2.03 13.18 6.63
CA GLY A 4 2.49 12.40 5.50
C GLY A 4 1.52 12.49 4.32
N ILE A 5 1.94 11.94 3.18
CA ILE A 5 1.12 11.79 1.97
C ILE A 5 0.86 10.29 1.77
N VAL A 6 -0.30 9.94 1.21
CA VAL A 6 -0.55 8.58 0.77
C VAL A 6 -0.10 8.40 -0.68
N PHE A 7 0.63 7.33 -0.93
CA PHE A 7 1.13 6.95 -2.23
C PHE A 7 0.59 5.56 -2.61
N LEU A 8 0.25 5.41 -3.88
CA LEU A 8 0.12 4.12 -4.53
C LEU A 8 1.48 3.75 -5.13
N VAL A 9 1.96 2.55 -4.82
CA VAL A 9 3.21 2.01 -5.35
C VAL A 9 2.96 0.63 -5.95
N PHE A 10 3.23 0.48 -7.24
CA PHE A 10 3.22 -0.80 -7.93
C PHE A 10 4.25 -0.76 -9.06
N LEU A 11 4.89 -1.89 -9.35
CA LEU A 11 6.02 -1.98 -10.28
C LEU A 11 7.11 -0.95 -9.95
N CYS A 12 7.32 0.05 -10.80
CA CYS A 12 8.25 1.18 -10.60
C CYS A 12 7.52 2.52 -10.40
N TRP A 13 6.20 2.52 -10.31
CA TRP A 13 5.40 3.72 -10.22
C TRP A 13 5.12 4.10 -8.78
N VAL A 14 5.16 5.41 -8.54
CA VAL A 14 4.84 6.04 -7.27
C VAL A 14 3.91 7.19 -7.58
N ILE A 15 2.66 7.05 -7.17
CA ILE A 15 1.59 8.01 -7.48
C ILE A 15 1.09 8.57 -6.15
N ALA A 16 1.12 9.89 -5.98
CA ALA A 16 0.47 10.53 -4.85
C ALA A 16 -1.05 10.44 -5.02
N LEU A 17 -1.74 9.98 -3.98
CA LEU A 17 -3.18 9.80 -4.01
C LEU A 17 -3.90 11.03 -3.44
N PRO A 18 -5.13 11.32 -3.89
CA PRO A 18 -5.94 12.43 -3.38
C PRO A 18 -6.63 12.10 -2.04
N TYR A 19 -6.12 11.10 -1.30
CA TYR A 19 -6.70 10.58 -0.06
C TYR A 19 -5.76 10.84 1.12
N THR A 20 -6.37 10.97 2.29
CA THR A 20 -5.69 11.10 3.59
C THR A 20 -5.42 9.73 4.20
N LEU A 21 -4.65 9.69 5.29
CA LEU A 21 -4.50 8.45 6.05
C LEU A 21 -5.84 8.01 6.66
N GLU A 22 -6.61 8.98 7.14
CA GLU A 22 -7.91 8.78 7.78
C GLU A 22 -8.90 8.11 6.83
N ASP A 23 -8.93 8.49 5.55
CA ASP A 23 -9.77 7.83 4.53
C ASP A 23 -9.46 6.33 4.41
N PHE A 24 -8.17 5.99 4.43
CA PHE A 24 -7.72 4.60 4.34
C PHE A 24 -7.95 3.81 5.63
N LEU A 25 -7.82 4.45 6.80
CA LEU A 25 -8.13 3.81 8.08
C LEU A 25 -9.63 3.55 8.21
N ALA A 26 -10.48 4.52 7.87
CA ALA A 26 -11.93 4.35 7.87
C ALA A 26 -12.37 3.23 6.91
N ALA A 27 -11.78 3.18 5.71
CA ALA A 27 -12.01 2.08 4.78
C ALA A 27 -11.59 0.73 5.39
N TRP A 28 -10.40 0.65 5.99
CA TRP A 28 -9.91 -0.59 6.61
C TRP A 28 -10.80 -1.08 7.76
N GLU A 29 -11.37 -0.17 8.56
CA GLU A 29 -12.33 -0.51 9.62
C GLU A 29 -13.59 -1.20 9.08
N GLU A 30 -14.04 -0.85 7.88
CA GLU A 30 -15.15 -1.53 7.21
C GLU A 30 -14.74 -2.93 6.71
N SER A 31 -13.59 -3.03 6.05
CA SER A 31 -13.04 -4.29 5.54
C SER A 31 -11.60 -4.11 5.03
N GLU A 32 -10.79 -5.15 5.16
CA GLU A 32 -9.43 -5.19 4.62
C GLU A 32 -9.35 -5.00 3.09
N PHE A 33 -10.46 -5.13 2.35
CA PHE A 33 -10.52 -4.91 0.89
C PHE A 33 -10.97 -3.50 0.48
N LYS A 34 -11.53 -2.71 1.40
CA LYS A 34 -12.04 -1.38 1.10
C LYS A 34 -10.95 -0.37 0.72
N PRO A 35 -9.76 -0.36 1.34
CA PRO A 35 -8.64 0.42 0.85
C PRO A 35 -8.28 0.11 -0.61
N PHE A 36 -8.35 -1.16 -1.01
CA PHE A 36 -8.11 -1.54 -2.39
C PHE A 36 -9.12 -0.89 -3.35
N GLN A 37 -10.40 -0.82 -2.96
CA GLN A 37 -11.45 -0.18 -3.77
C GLN A 37 -11.20 1.31 -4.02
N LEU A 38 -10.56 2.03 -3.09
CA LEU A 38 -10.19 3.43 -3.28
C LEU A 38 -9.13 3.61 -4.38
N ILE A 39 -8.27 2.61 -4.57
CA ILE A 39 -7.18 2.69 -5.54
C ILE A 39 -7.48 2.01 -6.88
N THR A 40 -8.61 1.29 -7.04
CA THR A 40 -8.95 0.62 -8.30
C THR A 40 -8.95 1.54 -9.52
N PRO A 41 -9.36 2.83 -9.46
CA PRO A 41 -9.31 3.71 -10.63
C PRO A 41 -7.89 3.98 -11.15
N PHE A 42 -6.86 3.72 -10.34
CA PHE A 42 -5.45 3.94 -10.69
C PHE A 42 -4.76 2.66 -11.21
N LEU A 43 -5.48 1.55 -11.30
CA LEU A 43 -4.93 0.22 -11.59
C LEU A 43 -5.36 -0.34 -12.95
N GLU A 44 -5.98 0.47 -13.82
CA GLU A 44 -6.47 0.04 -15.14
C GLU A 44 -5.40 -0.69 -15.97
N GLU A 45 -4.14 -0.28 -15.83
CA GLU A 45 -3.02 -0.87 -16.57
C GLU A 45 -2.66 -2.30 -16.15
N LEU A 46 -3.09 -2.73 -14.95
CA LEU A 46 -2.89 -4.10 -14.49
C LEU A 46 -3.78 -5.09 -15.26
N GLY A 47 -4.78 -4.60 -16.01
CA GLY A 47 -5.72 -5.42 -16.77
C GLY A 47 -6.90 -5.90 -15.92
N GLU A 48 -7.51 -7.00 -16.35
CA GLU A 48 -8.66 -7.58 -15.67
C GLU A 48 -8.23 -8.28 -14.39
N ILE A 49 -8.75 -7.83 -13.24
CA ILE A 49 -8.42 -8.37 -11.92
C ILE A 49 -9.31 -9.59 -11.63
N TYR A 50 -8.69 -10.73 -11.35
CA TYR A 50 -9.37 -11.98 -11.00
C TYR A 50 -9.47 -12.19 -9.49
N SER A 51 -8.40 -11.87 -8.76
CA SER A 51 -8.35 -12.06 -7.32
C SER A 51 -7.47 -11.01 -6.65
N ILE A 52 -7.82 -10.68 -5.42
CA ILE A 52 -7.03 -9.82 -4.54
C ILE A 52 -6.90 -10.49 -3.18
N ARG A 53 -5.74 -10.34 -2.55
CA ARG A 53 -5.56 -10.69 -1.15
C ARG A 53 -4.61 -9.71 -0.48
N VAL A 54 -4.86 -9.45 0.81
CA VAL A 54 -3.86 -8.80 1.65
C VAL A 54 -2.65 -9.72 1.74
N TYR A 55 -1.50 -9.21 1.34
CA TYR A 55 -0.24 -9.93 1.45
C TYR A 55 0.44 -9.61 2.76
N ASP A 56 0.48 -8.33 3.12
CA ASP A 56 1.17 -7.88 4.31
C ASP A 56 0.72 -6.47 4.72
N SER A 57 0.92 -6.11 5.99
CA SER A 57 0.66 -4.77 6.51
C SER A 57 1.74 -4.34 7.50
N TYR A 58 1.98 -3.04 7.56
CA TYR A 58 2.99 -2.41 8.40
C TYR A 58 2.50 -1.10 8.94
N PHE A 59 2.79 -0.85 10.22
CA PHE A 59 2.60 0.44 10.82
C PHE A 59 3.73 0.73 11.80
N ASN A 60 4.30 1.93 11.71
CA ASN A 60 5.26 2.46 12.66
C ASN A 60 4.80 3.84 13.13
N PRO A 61 4.30 3.97 14.37
CA PRO A 61 3.83 5.24 14.90
C PRO A 61 4.96 6.24 15.16
N SER A 62 6.19 5.78 15.39
CA SER A 62 7.34 6.68 15.66
C SER A 62 7.78 7.46 14.42
N THR A 63 7.64 6.85 13.24
CA THR A 63 7.97 7.48 11.95
C THR A 63 6.73 7.92 11.18
N MET A 64 5.53 7.64 11.71
CA MET A 64 4.26 7.81 11.01
C MET A 64 4.27 7.16 9.62
N THR A 65 4.78 5.94 9.54
CA THR A 65 4.86 5.14 8.31
C THR A 65 3.82 4.04 8.32
N MET A 66 3.08 3.89 7.23
CA MET A 66 2.18 2.75 7.00
C MET A 66 2.45 2.16 5.63
N VAL A 67 2.41 0.83 5.53
CA VAL A 67 2.39 0.12 4.24
C VAL A 67 1.32 -0.95 4.31
N LEU A 68 0.44 -0.99 3.32
CA LEU A 68 -0.50 -2.07 3.10
C LEU A 68 -0.24 -2.66 1.72
N GLU A 69 0.14 -3.93 1.66
CA GLU A 69 0.52 -4.62 0.44
C GLU A 69 -0.55 -5.65 0.05
N TYR A 70 -1.01 -5.56 -1.19
CA TYR A 70 -1.90 -6.52 -1.82
C TYR A 70 -1.14 -7.31 -2.88
N LEU A 71 -1.49 -8.59 -2.98
CA LEU A 71 -1.22 -9.37 -4.18
C LEU A 71 -2.49 -9.38 -5.04
N VAL A 72 -2.33 -8.95 -6.28
CA VAL A 72 -3.39 -8.76 -7.27
C VAL A 72 -3.11 -9.67 -8.44
N GLU A 73 -3.97 -10.67 -8.64
CA GLU A 73 -3.89 -11.57 -9.77
C GLU A 73 -4.75 -11.03 -10.91
N THR A 74 -4.16 -10.89 -12.09
CA THR A 74 -4.82 -10.37 -13.28
C THR A 74 -4.56 -11.24 -14.49
N ASN A 75 -5.26 -10.93 -15.58
CA ASN A 75 -4.98 -11.53 -16.89
C ASN A 75 -3.56 -11.24 -17.43
N ARG A 76 -2.84 -10.29 -16.86
CA ARG A 76 -1.46 -9.92 -17.22
C ARG A 76 -0.40 -10.49 -16.26
N GLY A 77 -0.81 -11.13 -15.17
CA GLY A 77 0.07 -11.76 -14.20
C GLY A 77 -0.23 -11.40 -12.76
N LEU A 78 0.74 -11.66 -11.87
CA LEU A 78 0.63 -11.37 -10.44
C LEU A 78 1.38 -10.07 -10.13
N PHE A 79 0.66 -9.08 -9.59
CA PHE A 79 1.21 -7.78 -9.23
C PHE A 79 1.21 -7.59 -7.71
N SER A 80 2.27 -6.94 -7.23
CA SER A 80 2.31 -6.41 -5.87
C SER A 80 1.94 -4.93 -5.89
N VAL A 81 0.87 -4.59 -5.21
CA VAL A 81 0.32 -3.23 -5.12
C VAL A 81 0.39 -2.78 -3.67
N LYS A 82 0.97 -1.60 -3.42
CA LYS A 82 1.19 -1.06 -2.08
C LYS A 82 0.51 0.28 -1.91
N ILE A 83 -0.24 0.45 -0.83
CA ILE A 83 -0.66 1.74 -0.31
C ILE A 83 0.35 2.13 0.77
N VAL A 84 0.98 3.28 0.60
CA VAL A 84 2.10 3.73 1.45
C VAL A 84 1.78 5.10 2.01
N TYR A 85 1.71 5.24 3.32
CA TYR A 85 1.66 6.55 3.98
C TYR A 85 3.02 6.91 4.57
N GLY A 86 3.47 8.14 4.30
CA GLY A 86 4.68 8.70 4.92
C GLY A 86 5.12 10.01 4.26
N GLU A 87 6.18 10.61 4.78
CA GLU A 87 6.78 11.83 4.18
C GLU A 87 7.51 11.53 2.86
N ASN A 88 8.04 10.31 2.73
CA ASN A 88 8.75 9.87 1.54
C ASN A 88 8.49 8.36 1.29
N PRO A 89 7.92 7.97 0.14
CA PRO A 89 7.53 6.58 -0.12
C PRO A 89 8.72 5.64 -0.19
N GLY A 90 9.88 6.11 -0.69
CA GLY A 90 11.12 5.32 -0.71
C GLY A 90 11.64 5.00 0.69
N LYS A 91 11.62 5.97 1.61
CA LYS A 91 11.98 5.75 3.02
C LYS A 91 11.00 4.79 3.70
N ALA A 92 9.70 4.98 3.49
CA ALA A 92 8.65 4.13 4.04
C ALA A 92 8.80 2.66 3.58
N ILE A 93 9.03 2.45 2.28
CA ILE A 93 9.28 1.11 1.72
C ILE A 93 10.58 0.51 2.25
N ALA A 94 11.65 1.30 2.37
CA ALA A 94 12.91 0.81 2.93
C ALA A 94 12.76 0.39 4.40
N GLU A 95 11.98 1.14 5.18
CA GLU A 95 11.65 0.81 6.57
C GLU A 95 10.82 -0.49 6.65
N TYR A 96 9.77 -0.59 5.84
CA TYR A 96 8.96 -1.79 5.67
C TYR A 96 9.80 -3.04 5.37
N PHE A 97 10.75 -2.98 4.44
CA PHE A 97 11.61 -4.13 4.15
C PHE A 97 12.67 -4.41 5.24
N LYS A 98 13.10 -3.39 5.98
CA LYS A 98 14.08 -3.56 7.07
C LYS A 98 13.51 -4.34 8.26
N ARG A 99 12.20 -4.29 8.50
CA ARG A 99 11.58 -5.03 9.63
C ARG A 99 11.87 -6.54 9.58
N GLY A 100 11.92 -7.11 8.38
CA GLY A 100 12.19 -8.55 8.14
C GLY A 100 13.67 -8.92 8.17
N LYS A 101 14.60 -7.95 8.13
CA LYS A 101 16.04 -8.21 8.26
C LYS A 101 16.50 -8.42 9.71
N ARG A 102 15.60 -8.31 10.70
CA ARG A 102 15.89 -8.64 12.10
C ARG A 102 15.59 -10.09 12.48
N ASN A 103 14.80 -10.83 11.69
CA ASN A 103 14.31 -12.18 12.01
C ASN A 103 14.45 -13.19 10.86
N ARG A 104 15.46 -13.04 9.99
CA ARG A 104 15.91 -14.17 9.15
C ARG A 104 17.10 -14.83 9.84
N LEU A 105 16.79 -15.74 10.76
CA LEU A 105 17.66 -16.87 11.13
C LEU A 105 17.34 -18.03 10.18
#